data_AF-A0A8D2GM69-F1
#
_entry.id   AF-A0A8D2GM69-F1
#
_cell.length_a   1.000
_cell.length_b   1.000
_cell.length_c   1.000
_cell.angle_alpha   90.00
_cell.angle_beta   90.00
_cell.angle_gamma   90.00
#
_symmetry.space_group_name_H-M   'P 1'
#
loop_
_entity.id
_entity.type
_entity.pdbx_description
1 polymer ?
#
loop_
_entity_poly.entity_id
_entity_poly.type
_entity_poly.pdbx_seq_one_letter_code
_entity_poly.pdbx_strand_id
1 'polypeptide(L)'
;ITVCLRLPGGSCVAPLTVTLMVLSRPCDRIVRVPAARFLEQAKCECHFFNGTERVRFLQRHISNQEENVRFDSDVGEFRAVTELGRPDAEYWNGQKDYLEQRRAAVDTYCRHNYRIVESFTVQRRVQPKVTVYPAKTQPLQHHNLLVCSVNGFYPGSIEVRWFRNGQEEKAGVVSTGLIQNGDWTFQTLVMLETVPGSGEVYTCQVEHPSVTSPLTVQWRARSESAQSKMLSGVGGFVLGLLFLGAGLFIYFRNQKGEGKCPPCGFLSSCPWPEFPPLMAAPHLQLLCSPLLKPYGLLYICILTLYHKHITLLNVSQRWS
;
A
#
# COMPACT_ATOMS: atom_id res chain seq x y z
N ILE A 1 -65.41 -20.75 -16.27
CA ILE A 1 -66.45 -19.92 -15.61
C ILE A 1 -66.30 -18.51 -16.18
N THR A 2 -67.16 -18.17 -17.14
CA THR A 2 -67.18 -16.86 -17.79
C THR A 2 -67.98 -15.91 -16.91
N VAL A 3 -67.32 -14.93 -16.30
CA VAL A 3 -68.01 -13.91 -15.49
C VAL A 3 -68.31 -12.72 -16.40
N CYS A 4 -69.53 -12.67 -16.92
CA CYS A 4 -70.06 -11.49 -17.59
C CYS A 4 -70.54 -10.47 -16.54
N LEU A 5 -69.77 -9.41 -16.35
CA LEU A 5 -70.21 -8.24 -15.59
C LEU A 5 -71.14 -7.39 -16.47
N ARG A 6 -72.45 -7.49 -16.21
CA ARG A 6 -73.46 -6.54 -16.72
C ARG A 6 -73.48 -5.32 -15.81
N LEU A 7 -73.03 -4.18 -16.31
CA LEU A 7 -73.15 -2.89 -15.61
C LEU A 7 -74.40 -2.14 -16.11
N PRO A 8 -75.16 -1.46 -15.24
CA PRO A 8 -76.39 -0.76 -15.62
C PRO A 8 -76.06 0.51 -16.39
N GLY A 9 -76.88 0.81 -17.41
CA GLY A 9 -76.77 2.02 -18.21
C GLY A 9 -76.91 3.28 -17.37
N GLY A 10 -75.86 4.11 -17.38
CA GLY A 10 -75.83 5.42 -16.73
C GLY A 10 -74.61 6.20 -17.19
N SER A 11 -74.80 7.49 -17.49
CA SER A 11 -73.92 8.44 -18.19
C SER A 11 -72.50 8.68 -17.62
N CYS A 12 -71.99 7.85 -16.71
CA CYS A 12 -70.67 7.98 -16.10
C CYS A 12 -69.62 6.98 -16.62
N VAL A 13 -69.98 6.11 -17.56
CA VAL A 13 -69.04 5.11 -18.11
C VAL A 13 -68.01 5.76 -19.04
N ALA A 14 -68.39 6.80 -19.79
CA ALA A 14 -67.51 7.49 -20.73
C ALA A 14 -66.27 8.16 -20.10
N PRO A 15 -66.37 8.94 -19.00
CA PRO A 15 -65.18 9.52 -18.38
C PRO A 15 -64.29 8.47 -17.73
N LEU A 16 -64.84 7.37 -17.21
CA LEU A 16 -64.07 6.28 -16.60
C LEU A 16 -63.27 5.46 -17.63
N THR A 17 -63.84 5.17 -18.80
CA THR A 17 -63.09 4.50 -19.89
C THR A 17 -62.01 5.41 -20.48
N VAL A 18 -62.26 6.71 -20.63
CA VAL A 18 -61.23 7.67 -21.07
C VAL A 18 -60.12 7.80 -20.02
N THR A 19 -60.45 7.85 -18.73
CA THR A 19 -59.45 7.91 -17.65
C THR A 19 -58.64 6.62 -17.57
N LEU A 20 -59.26 5.46 -17.77
CA LEU A 20 -58.53 4.18 -17.83
C LEU A 20 -57.60 4.12 -19.05
N MET A 21 -58.02 4.62 -20.22
CA MET A 21 -57.18 4.67 -21.42
C MET A 21 -56.00 5.65 -21.29
N VAL A 22 -56.18 6.76 -20.57
CA VAL A 22 -55.11 7.74 -20.29
C VAL A 22 -54.11 7.21 -19.25
N LEU A 23 -54.57 6.39 -18.29
CA LEU A 23 -53.73 5.73 -17.29
C LEU A 23 -53.07 4.44 -17.82
N SER A 24 -53.73 3.74 -18.74
CA SER A 24 -53.13 2.68 -19.54
C SER A 24 -52.40 3.30 -20.73
N ARG A 25 -51.36 4.09 -20.44
CA ARG A 25 -50.29 4.27 -21.42
C ARG A 25 -49.88 2.85 -21.83
N PRO A 26 -49.87 2.49 -23.13
CA PRO A 26 -49.16 1.30 -23.54
C PRO A 26 -47.79 1.49 -22.92
N CYS A 27 -47.45 0.62 -21.98
CA CYS A 27 -46.07 0.47 -21.64
C CYS A 27 -45.51 -0.10 -22.93
N ASP A 28 -45.11 0.78 -23.84
CA ASP A 28 -44.05 0.53 -24.79
C ASP A 28 -42.85 0.23 -23.89
N ARG A 29 -42.85 -0.98 -23.33
CA ARG A 29 -41.64 -1.70 -23.01
C ARG A 29 -40.98 -1.83 -24.37
N ILE A 30 -40.25 -0.79 -24.74
CA ILE A 30 -39.10 -0.90 -25.61
C ILE A 30 -38.19 -1.84 -24.85
N VAL A 31 -38.41 -3.15 -25.02
CA VAL A 31 -37.44 -4.16 -24.66
C VAL A 31 -36.28 -3.85 -25.59
N ARG A 32 -35.29 -3.10 -25.08
CA ARG A 32 -34.01 -3.00 -25.76
C ARG A 32 -33.50 -4.42 -25.86
N VAL A 33 -33.68 -5.04 -27.03
CA VAL A 33 -32.95 -6.24 -27.39
C VAL A 33 -31.48 -5.82 -27.34
N PRO A 34 -30.67 -6.42 -26.46
CA PRO A 34 -29.24 -6.12 -26.45
C PRO A 34 -28.73 -6.32 -27.88
N ALA A 35 -27.99 -5.35 -28.40
CA ALA A 35 -27.36 -5.51 -29.71
C ALA A 35 -26.56 -6.82 -29.69
N ALA A 36 -26.70 -7.63 -30.74
CA ALA A 36 -25.89 -8.83 -30.90
C ALA A 36 -24.40 -8.43 -30.83
N ARG A 37 -23.64 -9.14 -30.00
CA ARG A 37 -22.21 -8.92 -29.84
C ARG A 37 -21.48 -10.16 -30.35
N PHE A 38 -20.51 -9.90 -31.22
CA PHE A 38 -19.62 -10.91 -31.77
C PHE A 38 -18.19 -10.50 -31.39
N LEU A 39 -17.41 -11.45 -30.89
CA LEU A 39 -16.05 -11.24 -30.42
C LEU A 39 -15.13 -12.29 -31.02
N GLU A 40 -14.14 -11.84 -31.79
CA GLU A 40 -13.03 -12.68 -32.25
C GLU A 40 -11.76 -12.34 -31.47
N GLN A 41 -11.03 -13.36 -31.04
CA GLN A 41 -9.77 -13.22 -30.33
C GLN A 41 -8.73 -14.17 -30.91
N ALA A 42 -7.49 -13.69 -31.03
CA ALA A 42 -6.33 -14.51 -31.32
C ALA A 42 -5.35 -14.43 -30.14
N LYS A 43 -4.84 -15.58 -29.68
CA LYS A 43 -3.82 -15.66 -28.64
C LYS A 43 -2.59 -16.36 -29.17
N CYS A 44 -1.45 -15.67 -29.11
CA CYS A 44 -0.13 -16.22 -29.36
C CYS A 44 0.56 -16.44 -28.02
N GLU A 45 0.63 -17.69 -27.58
CA GLU A 45 1.16 -18.06 -26.28
C GLU A 45 2.54 -18.73 -26.44
N CYS A 46 3.48 -18.35 -25.57
CA CYS A 46 4.79 -18.98 -25.47
C CYS A 46 4.92 -19.56 -24.06
N HIS A 47 5.02 -20.89 -23.98
CA HIS A 47 5.20 -21.62 -22.74
C HIS A 47 6.67 -21.99 -22.58
N PHE A 48 7.29 -21.51 -21.50
CA PHE A 48 8.72 -21.63 -21.24
C PHE A 48 8.96 -22.60 -20.08
N PHE A 49 9.83 -23.59 -20.29
CA PHE A 49 10.20 -24.58 -19.28
C PHE A 49 11.72 -24.58 -19.09
N ASN A 50 12.16 -24.52 -17.83
CA ASN A 50 13.58 -24.41 -17.46
C ASN A 50 14.29 -23.29 -18.24
N GLY A 51 13.75 -22.07 -18.17
CA GLY A 51 14.20 -20.96 -19.00
C GLY A 51 13.74 -21.12 -20.44
N THR A 52 14.67 -21.25 -21.39
CA THR A 52 14.36 -21.37 -22.84
C THR A 52 14.78 -22.72 -23.44
N GLU A 53 15.09 -23.70 -22.58
CA GLU A 53 15.49 -25.06 -22.99
C GLU A 53 14.38 -25.72 -23.79
N ARG A 54 13.20 -25.86 -23.20
CA ARG A 54 11.98 -26.29 -23.89
C ARG A 54 11.01 -25.13 -24.00
N VAL A 55 10.56 -24.87 -25.23
CA VAL A 55 9.61 -23.79 -25.54
C VAL A 55 8.51 -24.37 -26.41
N ARG A 56 7.26 -24.10 -26.04
CA ARG A 56 6.08 -24.48 -26.81
C ARG A 56 5.33 -23.22 -27.25
N PHE A 57 5.07 -23.12 -28.54
CA PHE A 57 4.28 -22.04 -29.14
C PHE A 57 2.87 -22.54 -29.44
N LEU A 58 1.87 -21.80 -28.98
CA LEU A 58 0.46 -22.02 -29.30
C LEU A 58 -0.11 -20.77 -29.96
N GLN A 59 -0.75 -20.94 -31.11
CA GLN A 59 -1.58 -19.89 -31.70
C GLN A 59 -3.03 -20.38 -31.68
N ARG A 60 -3.90 -19.65 -30.98
CA ARG A 60 -5.29 -20.03 -30.75
C ARG A 60 -6.21 -18.97 -31.33
N HIS A 61 -7.21 -19.39 -32.08
CA HIS A 61 -8.29 -18.53 -32.58
C HIS A 61 -9.59 -18.87 -31.86
N ILE A 62 -10.31 -17.84 -31.41
CA ILE A 62 -11.40 -17.96 -30.44
C ILE A 62 -12.55 -17.04 -30.84
N SER A 63 -13.71 -17.63 -31.10
CA SER A 63 -14.97 -16.93 -31.42
C SER A 63 -15.90 -16.98 -30.21
N ASN A 64 -16.29 -15.83 -29.66
CA ASN A 64 -17.21 -15.71 -28.51
C ASN A 64 -16.87 -16.59 -27.29
N GLN A 65 -15.57 -16.84 -27.05
CA GLN A 65 -14.98 -17.74 -26.03
C GLN A 65 -14.81 -19.21 -26.43
N GLU A 66 -15.31 -19.63 -27.60
CA GLU A 66 -15.08 -20.96 -28.16
C GLU A 66 -13.81 -20.95 -29.01
N GLU A 67 -12.79 -21.70 -28.60
CA GLU A 67 -11.60 -21.90 -29.41
C GLU A 67 -11.93 -22.79 -30.60
N ASN A 68 -11.74 -22.29 -31.82
CA ASN A 68 -12.17 -22.96 -33.05
C ASN A 68 -11.03 -23.72 -33.75
N VAL A 69 -9.83 -23.13 -33.85
CA VAL A 69 -8.64 -23.72 -34.47
C VAL A 69 -7.38 -23.29 -33.72
N ARG A 70 -6.41 -24.20 -33.61
CA ARG A 70 -5.10 -23.91 -33.01
C ARG A 70 -3.94 -24.43 -33.83
N PHE A 71 -2.82 -23.73 -33.82
CA PHE A 71 -1.50 -24.29 -34.11
C PHE A 71 -0.79 -24.61 -32.80
N ASP A 72 -0.15 -25.76 -32.74
CA ASP A 72 0.68 -26.19 -31.62
C ASP A 72 2.03 -26.65 -32.12
N SER A 73 3.11 -26.04 -31.63
CA SER A 73 4.47 -26.40 -32.05
C SER A 73 4.84 -27.84 -31.75
N ASP A 74 4.26 -28.45 -30.71
CA ASP A 74 4.51 -29.86 -30.37
C ASP A 74 3.83 -30.81 -31.39
N VAL A 75 2.82 -30.32 -32.12
CA VAL A 75 2.13 -31.07 -33.20
C VAL A 75 2.67 -30.67 -34.58
N GLY A 76 3.02 -29.40 -34.76
CA GLY A 76 3.60 -28.85 -35.99
C GLY A 76 2.60 -28.47 -37.08
N GLU A 77 1.30 -28.40 -36.79
CA GLU A 77 0.25 -28.00 -37.74
C GLU A 77 -1.00 -27.43 -37.07
N PHE A 78 -1.89 -26.85 -37.87
CA PHE A 78 -3.19 -26.37 -37.40
C PHE A 78 -4.16 -27.54 -37.22
N ARG A 79 -4.87 -27.55 -36.09
CA ARG A 79 -5.93 -28.50 -35.80
C ARG A 79 -7.20 -27.75 -35.42
N ALA A 80 -8.29 -28.13 -36.07
CA ALA A 80 -9.62 -27.72 -35.65
C ALA A 80 -9.88 -28.26 -34.24
N VAL A 81 -10.23 -27.37 -33.32
CA VAL A 81 -10.68 -27.70 -31.96
C VAL A 81 -12.19 -27.92 -31.97
N THR A 82 -12.90 -27.19 -32.83
CA THR A 82 -14.34 -27.35 -33.08
C THR A 82 -14.62 -27.36 -34.57
N GLU A 83 -15.84 -27.75 -34.96
CA GLU A 83 -16.23 -27.86 -36.36
C GLU A 83 -16.08 -26.54 -37.14
N LEU A 84 -16.26 -25.40 -36.46
CA LEU A 84 -16.09 -24.07 -37.05
C LEU A 84 -14.67 -23.85 -37.61
N GLY A 85 -13.65 -24.41 -36.96
CA GLY A 85 -12.25 -24.24 -37.36
C GLY A 85 -11.75 -25.23 -38.41
N ARG A 86 -12.58 -26.19 -38.87
CA ARG A 86 -12.20 -27.18 -39.89
C ARG A 86 -11.76 -26.54 -41.20
N PRO A 87 -12.49 -25.58 -41.79
CA PRO A 87 -12.08 -24.93 -43.04
C PRO A 87 -10.74 -24.20 -42.89
N ASP A 88 -10.53 -23.52 -41.77
CA ASP A 88 -9.31 -22.76 -41.49
C ASP A 88 -8.10 -23.69 -41.33
N ALA A 89 -8.25 -24.80 -40.60
CA ALA A 89 -7.18 -25.78 -40.43
C ALA A 89 -6.75 -26.39 -41.78
N GLU A 90 -7.70 -26.80 -42.61
CA GLU A 90 -7.42 -27.34 -43.95
C GLU A 90 -6.72 -26.30 -44.84
N TYR A 91 -7.26 -25.07 -44.86
CA TYR A 91 -6.71 -23.99 -45.68
C TYR A 91 -5.29 -23.58 -45.25
N TRP A 92 -5.05 -23.36 -43.96
CA TRP A 92 -3.74 -22.94 -43.46
C TRP A 92 -2.69 -24.05 -43.53
N ASN A 93 -3.06 -25.31 -43.34
CA ASN A 93 -2.14 -26.43 -43.54
C ASN A 93 -1.79 -26.63 -45.02
N GLY A 94 -2.65 -26.21 -45.95
CA GLY A 94 -2.35 -26.18 -47.38
C GLY A 94 -1.30 -25.12 -47.78
N GLN A 95 -1.10 -24.10 -46.94
CA GLN A 95 -0.13 -23.02 -47.16
C GLN A 95 1.22 -23.34 -46.50
N LYS A 96 2.14 -23.93 -47.29
CA LYS A 96 3.43 -24.40 -46.77
C LYS A 96 4.27 -23.31 -46.13
N ASP A 97 4.34 -22.13 -46.75
CA ASP A 97 5.08 -20.97 -46.26
C ASP A 97 4.53 -20.48 -44.91
N TYR A 98 3.21 -20.38 -44.78
CA TYR A 98 2.56 -20.01 -43.53
C TYR A 98 2.83 -21.04 -42.43
N LEU A 99 2.70 -22.32 -42.74
CA LEU A 99 2.93 -23.41 -41.79
C LEU A 99 4.38 -23.46 -41.28
N GLU A 100 5.37 -23.31 -42.17
CA GLU A 100 6.78 -23.23 -41.79
C GLU A 100 7.07 -21.98 -40.94
N GLN A 101 6.45 -20.84 -41.24
CA GLN A 101 6.57 -19.65 -40.40
C GLN A 101 6.06 -19.92 -38.97
N ARG A 102 4.94 -20.63 -38.81
CA ARG A 102 4.41 -20.99 -37.48
C ARG A 102 5.32 -21.97 -36.75
N ARG A 103 5.91 -22.95 -37.44
CA ARG A 103 6.92 -23.87 -36.87
C ARG A 103 8.14 -23.11 -36.36
N ALA A 104 8.60 -22.12 -37.12
CA ALA A 104 9.72 -21.28 -36.73
C ALA A 104 9.41 -20.28 -35.59
N ALA A 105 8.14 -20.11 -35.19
CA ALA A 105 7.74 -19.14 -34.16
C ALA A 105 8.31 -19.45 -32.77
N VAL A 106 8.66 -20.71 -32.49
CA VAL A 106 9.34 -21.08 -31.24
C VAL A 106 10.65 -20.29 -31.08
N ASP A 107 11.43 -20.13 -32.15
CA ASP A 107 12.69 -19.38 -32.14
C ASP A 107 12.49 -17.89 -32.42
N THR A 108 11.86 -17.61 -33.56
CA THR A 108 11.74 -16.26 -34.12
C THR A 108 10.84 -15.34 -33.31
N TYR A 109 9.86 -15.90 -32.59
CA TYR A 109 8.94 -15.15 -31.74
C TYR A 109 9.20 -15.43 -30.26
N CYS A 110 9.07 -16.68 -29.80
CA CYS A 110 9.12 -16.97 -28.37
C CYS A 110 10.51 -16.74 -27.76
N ARG A 111 11.56 -17.42 -28.25
CA ARG A 111 12.92 -17.24 -27.71
C ARG A 111 13.45 -15.83 -27.95
N HIS A 112 13.17 -15.24 -29.10
CA HIS A 112 13.53 -13.86 -29.39
C HIS A 112 12.93 -12.89 -28.36
N ASN A 113 11.62 -12.94 -28.13
CA ASN A 113 10.95 -12.06 -27.18
C ASN A 113 11.39 -12.33 -25.74
N TYR A 114 11.57 -13.59 -25.35
CA TYR A 114 12.08 -13.93 -24.01
C TYR A 114 13.38 -13.19 -23.71
N ARG A 115 14.35 -13.23 -24.63
CA ARG A 115 15.65 -12.54 -24.47
C ARG A 115 15.50 -11.03 -24.34
N ILE A 116 14.55 -10.42 -25.05
CA ILE A 116 14.30 -8.98 -25.00
C ILE A 116 13.71 -8.57 -23.64
N VAL A 117 12.76 -9.34 -23.11
CA VAL A 117 11.99 -8.96 -21.92
C VAL A 117 12.50 -9.56 -20.61
N GLU A 118 13.45 -10.50 -20.68
CA GLU A 118 13.97 -11.25 -19.54
C GLU A 118 14.41 -10.36 -18.38
N SER A 119 15.13 -9.28 -18.68
CA SER A 119 15.73 -8.39 -17.66
C SER A 119 14.69 -7.72 -16.75
N PHE A 120 13.49 -7.42 -17.26
CA PHE A 120 12.45 -6.69 -16.52
C PHE A 120 11.18 -7.51 -16.24
N THR A 121 11.12 -8.76 -16.69
CA THR A 121 9.98 -9.68 -16.41
C THR A 121 10.41 -10.87 -15.58
N VAL A 122 11.34 -11.69 -16.08
CA VAL A 122 11.82 -12.92 -15.43
C VAL A 122 12.73 -12.60 -14.26
N GLN A 123 13.66 -11.66 -14.46
CA GLN A 123 14.63 -11.25 -13.44
C GLN A 123 14.10 -10.17 -12.49
N ARG A 124 12.87 -9.68 -12.72
CA ARG A 124 12.24 -8.69 -11.85
C ARG A 124 12.08 -9.25 -10.45
N ARG A 125 12.55 -8.48 -9.46
CA ARG A 125 12.41 -8.77 -8.04
C ARG A 125 11.98 -7.49 -7.33
N VAL A 126 10.88 -7.54 -6.59
CA VAL A 126 10.37 -6.43 -5.78
C VAL A 126 10.15 -6.94 -4.37
N GLN A 127 10.74 -6.26 -3.39
CA GLN A 127 10.69 -6.69 -2.00
C GLN A 127 9.31 -6.47 -1.38
N PRO A 128 8.79 -7.44 -0.59
CA PRO A 128 7.54 -7.27 0.12
C PRO A 128 7.65 -6.24 1.24
N LYS A 129 6.61 -5.41 1.37
CA LYS A 129 6.37 -4.62 2.56
C LYS A 129 5.49 -5.43 3.52
N VAL A 130 6.06 -5.77 4.68
CA VAL A 130 5.39 -6.58 5.70
C VAL A 130 4.90 -5.68 6.83
N THR A 131 3.65 -5.86 7.25
CA THR A 131 3.06 -5.14 8.39
C THR A 131 2.20 -6.09 9.20
N VAL A 132 2.38 -6.08 10.52
CA VAL A 132 1.62 -6.92 11.45
C VAL A 132 0.75 -6.05 12.35
N TYR A 133 -0.54 -6.37 12.43
CA TYR A 133 -1.49 -5.64 13.25
C TYR A 133 -2.66 -6.56 13.68
N PRO A 134 -3.30 -6.30 14.83
CA PRO A 134 -4.53 -6.98 15.19
C PRO A 134 -5.69 -6.47 14.33
N ALA A 135 -6.59 -7.35 13.89
CA ALA A 135 -7.75 -6.98 13.07
C ALA A 135 -8.72 -6.06 13.84
N LYS A 136 -8.77 -6.20 15.16
CA LYS A 136 -9.55 -5.34 16.06
C LYS A 136 -8.72 -4.98 17.29
N THR A 137 -8.89 -3.75 17.77
CA THR A 137 -8.36 -3.31 19.07
C THR A 137 -9.20 -3.94 20.18
N GLN A 138 -8.92 -5.20 20.51
CA GLN A 138 -9.58 -5.91 21.62
C GLN A 138 -8.66 -6.02 22.84
N PRO A 139 -9.22 -6.09 24.06
CA PRO A 139 -8.46 -6.40 25.27
C PRO A 139 -7.70 -7.72 25.12
N LEU A 140 -6.59 -7.86 25.83
CA LEU A 140 -5.89 -9.14 25.94
C LEU A 140 -6.82 -10.24 26.51
N GLN A 141 -6.47 -11.52 26.29
CA GLN A 141 -7.23 -12.69 26.74
C GLN A 141 -8.61 -12.87 26.07
N HIS A 142 -8.89 -12.15 24.98
CA HIS A 142 -10.03 -12.38 24.10
C HIS A 142 -9.56 -12.91 22.74
N HIS A 143 -10.45 -13.59 22.02
CA HIS A 143 -10.19 -14.06 20.66
C HIS A 143 -9.84 -12.88 19.74
N ASN A 144 -8.61 -12.89 19.23
CA ASN A 144 -8.13 -11.89 18.31
C ASN A 144 -7.61 -12.56 17.03
N LEU A 145 -7.63 -11.79 15.95
CA LEU A 145 -7.09 -12.18 14.66
C LEU A 145 -5.89 -11.29 14.38
N LEU A 146 -4.69 -11.85 14.43
CA LEU A 146 -3.48 -11.13 14.03
C LEU A 146 -3.32 -11.22 12.53
N VAL A 147 -3.12 -10.09 11.87
CA VAL A 147 -3.00 -10.02 10.41
C VAL A 147 -1.55 -9.69 10.06
N CYS A 148 -0.92 -10.55 9.26
CA CYS A 148 0.31 -10.25 8.56
C CYS A 148 -0.03 -9.86 7.13
N SER A 149 0.04 -8.56 6.85
CA SER A 149 -0.19 -7.99 5.54
C SER A 149 1.14 -7.89 4.79
N VAL A 150 1.24 -8.60 3.67
CA VAL A 150 2.44 -8.67 2.84
C VAL A 150 2.10 -8.11 1.47
N ASN A 151 2.67 -6.96 1.12
CA ASN A 151 2.22 -6.17 -0.04
C ASN A 151 3.37 -5.78 -0.97
N GLY A 152 3.03 -5.59 -2.25
CA GLY A 152 3.88 -4.91 -3.22
C GLY A 152 5.07 -5.74 -3.71
N PHE A 153 5.01 -7.07 -3.62
CA PHE A 153 6.12 -7.95 -3.99
C PHE A 153 5.97 -8.53 -5.40
N TYR A 154 7.10 -8.99 -5.95
CA TYR A 154 7.17 -9.73 -7.22
C TYR A 154 8.45 -10.56 -7.27
N PRO A 155 8.45 -11.82 -7.73
CA PRO A 155 7.33 -12.57 -8.35
C PRO A 155 6.30 -13.06 -7.32
N GLY A 156 5.28 -13.79 -7.77
CA GLY A 156 4.21 -14.28 -6.89
C GLY A 156 4.61 -15.40 -5.92
N SER A 157 5.77 -16.05 -6.12
CA SER A 157 6.26 -17.12 -5.25
C SER A 157 6.71 -16.54 -3.91
N ILE A 158 5.96 -16.84 -2.85
CA ILE A 158 6.20 -16.34 -1.49
C ILE A 158 5.82 -17.39 -0.45
N GLU A 159 6.54 -17.43 0.66
CA GLU A 159 6.19 -18.23 1.83
C GLU A 159 6.05 -17.31 3.05
N VAL A 160 4.95 -17.46 3.79
CA VAL A 160 4.63 -16.63 4.95
C VAL A 160 4.26 -17.54 6.11
N ARG A 161 4.98 -17.42 7.22
CA ARG A 161 4.84 -18.28 8.40
C ARG A 161 4.61 -17.45 9.65
N TRP A 162 3.80 -18.00 10.56
CA TRP A 162 3.57 -17.43 11.87
C TRP A 162 4.39 -18.18 12.92
N PHE A 163 4.91 -17.43 13.89
CA PHE A 163 5.57 -17.98 15.06
C PHE A 163 5.01 -17.34 16.32
N ARG A 164 4.84 -18.13 17.38
CA ARG A 164 4.51 -17.69 18.72
C ARG A 164 5.64 -18.08 19.66
N ASN A 165 6.27 -17.09 20.30
CA ASN A 165 7.42 -17.29 21.19
C ASN A 165 8.55 -18.16 20.57
N GLY A 166 8.72 -18.06 19.25
CA GLY A 166 9.73 -18.80 18.49
C GLY A 166 9.29 -20.17 17.96
N GLN A 167 8.10 -20.66 18.30
CA GLN A 167 7.54 -21.90 17.75
C GLN A 167 6.60 -21.60 16.59
N GLU A 168 6.70 -22.36 15.50
CA GLU A 168 5.86 -22.18 14.31
C GLU A 168 4.40 -22.52 14.63
N GLU A 169 3.48 -21.61 14.34
CA GLU A 169 2.05 -21.78 14.51
C GLU A 169 1.40 -22.13 13.17
N LYS A 170 0.70 -23.26 13.12
CA LYS A 170 -0.06 -23.71 11.94
C LYS A 170 -1.56 -23.77 12.21
N ALA A 171 -1.95 -24.02 13.47
CA ALA A 171 -3.35 -24.03 13.86
C ALA A 171 -3.91 -22.61 13.85
N GLY A 172 -5.12 -22.43 13.31
CA GLY A 172 -5.77 -21.11 13.24
C GLY A 172 -5.14 -20.14 12.22
N VAL A 173 -4.21 -20.60 11.37
CA VAL A 173 -3.64 -19.79 10.29
C VAL A 173 -4.52 -19.86 9.04
N VAL A 174 -4.92 -18.70 8.53
CA VAL A 174 -5.75 -18.56 7.33
C VAL A 174 -5.10 -17.57 6.36
N SER A 175 -4.99 -17.93 5.09
CA SER A 175 -4.45 -17.06 4.04
C SER A 175 -5.52 -16.67 3.03
N THR A 176 -5.48 -15.43 2.53
CA THR A 176 -6.30 -15.01 1.38
C THR A 176 -5.88 -15.67 0.07
N GLY A 177 -4.71 -16.32 0.04
CA GLY A 177 -4.04 -16.67 -1.20
C GLY A 177 -3.42 -15.45 -1.88
N LEU A 178 -2.80 -15.70 -3.04
CA LEU A 178 -2.07 -14.70 -3.81
C LEU A 178 -3.04 -13.80 -4.60
N ILE A 179 -2.97 -12.49 -4.37
CA ILE A 179 -3.80 -11.50 -5.06
C ILE A 179 -2.94 -10.72 -6.06
N GLN A 180 -3.41 -10.64 -7.31
CA GLN A 180 -2.78 -9.84 -8.38
C GLN A 180 -3.35 -8.43 -8.40
N ASN A 181 -2.50 -7.42 -8.28
CA ASN A 181 -2.92 -6.00 -8.22
C ASN A 181 -3.15 -5.37 -9.60
N GLY A 182 -2.62 -5.98 -10.67
CA GLY A 182 -2.65 -5.42 -12.03
C GLY A 182 -1.53 -4.43 -12.35
N ASP A 183 -0.64 -4.14 -11.40
CA ASP A 183 0.50 -3.22 -11.54
C ASP A 183 1.87 -3.93 -11.48
N TRP A 184 1.89 -5.23 -11.79
CA TRP A 184 3.07 -6.10 -11.66
C TRP A 184 3.55 -6.30 -10.21
N THR A 185 2.64 -6.19 -9.25
CA THR A 185 2.87 -6.59 -7.87
C THR A 185 1.77 -7.50 -7.36
N PHE A 186 2.08 -8.20 -6.27
CA PHE A 186 1.18 -9.09 -5.56
C PHE A 186 0.97 -8.64 -4.12
N GLN A 187 -0.11 -9.12 -3.52
CA GLN A 187 -0.35 -9.01 -2.09
C GLN A 187 -0.94 -10.31 -1.54
N THR A 188 -0.77 -10.53 -0.23
CA THR A 188 -1.42 -11.63 0.51
C THR A 188 -1.60 -11.22 1.96
N LEU A 189 -2.69 -11.67 2.58
CA LEU A 189 -2.94 -11.52 4.00
C LEU A 189 -2.88 -12.91 4.64
N VAL A 190 -2.01 -13.08 5.64
CA VAL A 190 -1.92 -14.31 6.43
C VAL A 190 -2.31 -13.99 7.86
N MET A 191 -3.42 -14.56 8.28
CA MET A 191 -4.11 -14.25 9.51
C MET A 191 -3.93 -15.40 10.49
N LEU A 192 -3.77 -15.09 11.79
CA LEU A 192 -3.65 -16.06 12.87
C LEU A 192 -4.75 -15.81 13.91
N GLU A 193 -5.63 -16.79 14.09
CA GLU A 193 -6.59 -16.83 15.18
C GLU A 193 -5.90 -17.25 16.48
N THR A 194 -5.89 -16.36 17.48
CA THR A 194 -5.22 -16.63 18.76
C THR A 194 -5.89 -15.89 19.92
N VAL A 195 -5.51 -16.24 21.15
CA VAL A 195 -5.88 -15.54 22.38
C VAL A 195 -4.59 -15.01 23.01
N PRO A 196 -4.18 -13.76 22.71
CA PRO A 196 -2.87 -13.26 23.11
C PRO A 196 -2.79 -13.05 24.62
N GLY A 197 -1.82 -13.73 25.24
CA GLY A 197 -1.43 -13.56 26.63
C GLY A 197 -0.45 -12.40 26.82
N SER A 198 -0.38 -11.84 28.04
CA SER A 198 0.56 -10.75 28.33
C SER A 198 2.02 -11.24 28.22
N GLY A 199 2.84 -10.49 27.49
CA GLY A 199 4.27 -10.81 27.32
C GLY A 199 4.56 -11.75 26.16
N GLU A 200 3.55 -12.30 25.49
CA GLU A 200 3.74 -13.13 24.30
C GLU A 200 4.22 -12.30 23.10
N VAL A 201 5.08 -12.93 22.29
CA VAL A 201 5.63 -12.35 21.07
C VAL A 201 5.23 -13.21 19.88
N TYR A 202 4.53 -12.58 18.94
CA TYR A 202 4.13 -13.17 17.68
C TYR A 202 5.04 -12.64 16.58
N THR A 203 5.49 -13.49 15.67
CA THR A 203 6.37 -13.11 14.57
C THR A 203 5.80 -13.60 13.26
N CYS A 204 5.64 -12.70 12.30
CA CYS A 204 5.41 -13.06 10.91
C CYS A 204 6.75 -13.12 10.19
N GLN A 205 7.09 -14.28 9.64
CA GLN A 205 8.28 -14.50 8.83
C GLN A 205 7.89 -14.63 7.36
N VAL A 206 8.60 -13.93 6.49
CA VAL A 206 8.34 -13.92 5.04
C VAL A 206 9.62 -14.31 4.29
N GLU A 207 9.50 -15.32 3.44
CA GLU A 207 10.54 -15.73 2.51
C GLU A 207 10.11 -15.42 1.08
N HIS A 208 10.99 -14.74 0.34
CA HIS A 208 10.69 -14.29 -1.00
C HIS A 208 11.99 -14.16 -1.83
N PRO A 209 12.00 -14.52 -3.12
CA PRO A 209 13.23 -14.49 -3.95
C PRO A 209 13.92 -13.13 -4.12
N SER A 210 13.30 -12.03 -3.69
CA SER A 210 13.91 -10.70 -3.73
C SER A 210 14.77 -10.35 -2.50
N VAL A 211 14.74 -11.19 -1.45
CA VAL A 211 15.46 -10.97 -0.20
C VAL A 211 16.36 -12.17 0.08
N THR A 212 17.57 -11.90 0.56
CA THR A 212 18.58 -12.94 0.81
C THR A 212 18.34 -13.65 2.14
N SER A 213 17.66 -12.99 3.09
CA SER A 213 17.29 -13.55 4.39
C SER A 213 15.80 -13.35 4.66
N PRO A 214 15.17 -14.22 5.47
CA PRO A 214 13.75 -14.09 5.79
C PRO A 214 13.46 -12.77 6.51
N LEU A 215 12.41 -12.07 6.09
CA LEU A 215 11.94 -10.87 6.75
C LEU A 215 11.09 -11.26 7.96
N THR A 216 11.42 -10.74 9.14
CA THR A 216 10.66 -11.02 10.37
C THR A 216 10.08 -9.74 10.95
N VAL A 217 8.77 -9.71 11.15
CA VAL A 217 8.07 -8.60 11.83
C VAL A 217 7.41 -9.13 13.10
N GLN A 218 7.75 -8.52 14.23
CA GLN A 218 7.24 -8.91 15.54
C GLN A 218 6.06 -8.05 15.97
N TRP A 219 5.09 -8.69 16.60
CA TRP A 219 3.99 -8.05 17.34
C TRP A 219 4.00 -8.56 18.77
N ARG A 220 3.96 -7.65 19.74
CA ARG A 220 3.99 -7.98 21.18
C ARG A 220 2.65 -7.69 21.81
N ALA A 221 2.13 -8.66 22.54
CA ALA A 221 0.93 -8.50 23.34
C ALA A 221 1.21 -7.60 24.56
N ARG A 222 0.96 -6.30 24.40
CA ARG A 222 1.03 -5.31 25.50
C ARG A 222 -0.34 -5.15 26.15
N SER A 223 -0.36 -5.13 27.48
CA SER A 223 -1.57 -4.77 28.23
C SER A 223 -1.83 -3.27 28.09
N GLU A 224 -3.07 -2.86 27.81
CA GLU A 224 -3.49 -1.46 27.88
C GLU A 224 -3.17 -0.83 29.24
N SER A 225 -3.16 -1.63 30.32
CA SER A 225 -2.76 -1.19 31.66
C SER A 225 -1.35 -0.63 31.71
N ALA A 226 -0.41 -1.21 30.96
CA ALA A 226 0.98 -0.73 30.91
C ALA A 226 1.10 0.60 30.16
N GLN A 227 0.33 0.79 29.08
CA GLN A 227 0.32 2.02 28.29
C GLN A 227 -0.37 3.18 29.03
N SER A 228 -1.51 2.90 29.69
CA SER A 228 -2.21 3.85 30.57
C SER A 228 -1.37 4.28 31.77
N LYS A 229 -0.68 3.33 32.43
CA LYS A 229 0.20 3.63 33.58
C LYS A 229 1.44 4.45 33.17
N MET A 230 2.03 4.20 32.00
CA MET A 230 3.14 5.03 31.51
C MET A 230 2.68 6.46 31.17
N LEU A 231 1.51 6.64 30.53
CA LEU A 231 0.98 7.97 30.21
C LEU A 231 0.62 8.78 31.47
N SER A 232 0.05 8.14 32.48
CA SER A 232 -0.22 8.80 33.77
C SER A 232 1.06 9.17 34.52
N GLY A 233 2.10 8.33 34.46
CA GLY A 233 3.39 8.60 35.10
C GLY A 233 4.14 9.77 34.45
N VAL A 234 4.15 9.84 33.11
CA VAL A 234 4.75 10.97 32.38
C VAL A 234 3.98 12.27 32.64
N GLY A 235 2.64 12.22 32.68
CA GLY A 235 1.83 13.38 33.04
C GLY A 235 2.14 13.93 34.44
N GLY A 236 2.25 13.06 35.44
CA GLY A 236 2.61 13.46 36.81
C GLY A 236 4.02 14.03 36.93
N PHE A 237 4.98 13.47 36.20
CA PHE A 237 6.37 13.95 36.21
C PHE A 237 6.51 15.35 35.62
N VAL A 238 5.82 15.62 34.49
CA VAL A 238 5.81 16.96 33.87
C VAL A 238 5.16 18.00 34.78
N LEU A 239 4.03 17.67 35.40
CA LEU A 239 3.39 18.52 36.41
C LEU A 239 4.33 18.80 37.59
N GLY A 240 5.00 17.77 38.11
CA GLY A 240 5.96 17.91 39.20
C GLY A 240 7.13 18.85 38.86
N LEU A 241 7.71 18.73 37.66
CA LEU A 241 8.80 19.62 37.21
C LEU A 241 8.35 21.07 37.07
N LEU A 242 7.12 21.32 36.63
CA LEU A 242 6.55 22.67 36.54
C LEU A 242 6.42 23.32 37.91
N PHE A 243 5.91 22.58 38.90
CA PHE A 243 5.81 23.07 40.29
C PHE A 243 7.19 23.30 40.93
N LEU A 244 8.15 22.40 40.67
CA LEU A 244 9.54 22.56 41.14
C LEU A 244 10.20 23.81 40.53
N GLY A 245 10.04 24.03 39.22
CA GLY A 245 10.57 25.20 38.53
C GLY A 245 9.96 26.50 39.05
N ALA A 246 8.64 26.54 39.25
CA ALA A 246 7.95 27.69 39.84
C ALA A 246 8.41 27.96 41.29
N GLY A 247 8.54 26.91 42.10
CA GLY A 247 9.04 27.01 43.47
C GLY A 247 10.47 27.53 43.55
N LEU A 248 11.38 27.02 42.70
CA LEU A 248 12.76 27.50 42.61
C LEU A 248 12.81 28.98 42.20
N PHE A 249 11.99 29.37 41.22
CA PHE A 249 11.93 30.76 40.74
C PHE A 249 11.48 31.73 41.84
N ILE A 250 10.45 31.36 42.61
CA ILE A 250 9.98 32.17 43.76
C ILE A 250 11.06 32.23 44.85
N TYR A 251 11.70 31.09 45.16
CA TYR A 251 12.77 31.02 46.16
C TYR A 251 13.96 31.94 45.83
N PHE A 252 14.46 31.90 44.59
CA PHE A 252 15.55 32.76 44.15
C PHE A 252 15.16 34.24 44.06
N ARG A 253 13.90 34.55 43.74
CA ARG A 253 13.40 35.94 43.81
C ARG A 253 13.38 36.46 45.25
N ASN A 254 13.07 35.62 46.23
CA ASN A 254 13.01 36.03 47.63
C ASN A 254 14.41 36.23 48.23
N GLN A 255 15.40 35.46 47.79
CA GLN A 255 16.81 35.66 48.21
C GLN A 255 17.44 36.95 47.68
N LYS A 256 16.90 37.56 46.62
CA LYS A 256 17.35 38.88 46.12
C LYS A 256 16.75 40.08 46.89
N GLY A 257 16.02 39.84 47.98
CA GLY A 257 15.33 40.87 48.77
C GLY A 257 16.13 41.53 49.91
N GLU A 258 17.32 41.05 50.27
CA GLU A 258 18.13 41.67 51.33
C GLU A 258 19.49 42.11 50.82
N GLY A 259 19.53 43.31 50.23
CA GLY A 259 20.73 44.05 49.92
C GLY A 259 20.47 45.54 50.08
N LYS A 260 20.31 46.01 51.33
CA LYS A 260 20.31 47.44 51.66
C LYS A 260 21.71 48.00 51.36
N CYS A 261 21.78 48.99 50.46
CA CYS A 261 22.98 49.79 50.24
C CYS A 261 22.84 51.12 51.00
N PRO A 262 23.78 51.52 51.87
CA PRO A 262 23.92 52.90 52.34
C PRO A 262 25.05 53.64 51.59
N PRO A 263 25.04 54.99 51.60
CA PRO A 263 25.82 55.80 50.67
C PRO A 263 27.21 56.18 51.20
N CYS A 264 28.10 56.51 50.25
CA CYS A 264 29.11 57.59 50.24
C CYS A 264 30.50 57.14 49.75
N GLY A 265 31.13 58.02 48.96
CA GLY A 265 32.51 58.42 49.23
C GLY A 265 33.58 57.99 48.24
N PHE A 266 34.15 58.99 47.59
CA PHE A 266 35.38 59.05 46.77
C PHE A 266 36.61 58.26 47.24
N LEU A 267 37.47 58.00 46.23
CA LEU A 267 38.94 57.88 46.21
C LEU A 267 39.61 56.48 46.23
N SER A 268 40.32 56.26 45.11
CA SER A 268 41.71 55.80 44.97
C SER A 268 42.06 54.31 44.66
N SER A 269 42.75 54.17 43.52
CA SER A 269 43.88 53.27 43.17
C SER A 269 43.71 51.75 43.00
N CYS A 270 43.87 51.33 41.73
CA CYS A 270 44.45 50.10 41.13
C CYS A 270 45.49 49.32 42.00
N PRO A 271 45.76 48.00 41.77
CA PRO A 271 46.08 47.45 40.43
C PRO A 271 45.65 46.00 40.08
N TRP A 272 45.72 45.75 38.76
CA TRP A 272 45.56 44.48 38.04
C TRP A 272 46.65 43.45 38.37
N PRO A 273 46.39 42.16 38.04
CA PRO A 273 47.43 41.36 37.40
C PRO A 273 46.99 40.74 36.06
N GLU A 274 48.00 40.64 35.20
CA GLU A 274 47.99 40.18 33.82
C GLU A 274 47.76 38.67 33.66
N PHE A 275 47.15 38.27 32.54
CA PHE A 275 47.34 36.96 31.91
C PHE A 275 47.65 37.15 30.41
N PRO A 276 48.50 36.29 29.80
CA PRO A 276 49.15 36.53 28.52
C PRO A 276 48.29 36.17 27.28
N PRO A 277 48.71 36.60 26.07
CA PRO A 277 47.86 36.63 24.87
C PRO A 277 47.99 35.38 24.01
N LEU A 278 46.93 35.02 23.30
CA LEU A 278 47.01 34.15 22.12
C LEU A 278 46.08 34.67 21.02
N MET A 279 46.74 35.33 20.07
CA MET A 279 46.51 35.46 18.63
C MET A 279 45.10 35.34 18.03
N ALA A 280 44.80 36.38 17.26
CA ALA A 280 43.64 36.60 16.43
C ALA A 280 43.55 35.69 15.18
N ALA A 281 42.32 35.43 14.72
CA ALA A 281 41.92 35.48 13.30
C ALA A 281 40.37 35.49 13.16
N PRO A 282 39.82 36.05 12.06
CA PRO A 282 38.50 36.68 12.05
C PRO A 282 37.43 35.92 11.24
N HIS A 283 36.23 36.51 11.19
CA HIS A 283 35.06 36.23 10.31
C HIS A 283 33.97 35.26 10.80
N LEU A 284 33.10 35.77 11.68
CA LEU A 284 31.67 35.47 11.68
C LEU A 284 30.89 36.80 11.69
N GLN A 285 30.19 37.14 10.61
CA GLN A 285 29.22 38.24 10.62
C GLN A 285 27.82 37.65 10.83
N LEU A 286 27.17 37.97 11.96
CA LEU A 286 25.74 37.76 12.14
C LEU A 286 24.99 38.88 11.41
N LEU A 287 24.22 38.54 10.38
CA LEU A 287 23.21 39.43 9.81
C LEU A 287 21.86 39.12 10.47
N CYS A 288 21.44 39.98 11.39
CA CYS A 288 20.09 39.98 11.94
C CYS A 288 19.26 41.06 11.22
N SER A 289 18.19 40.67 10.54
CA SER A 289 17.18 41.61 10.05
C SER A 289 15.89 41.47 10.87
N PRO A 290 15.31 42.56 11.38
CA PRO A 290 14.06 42.50 12.14
C PRO A 290 12.86 42.32 11.19
N LEU A 291 12.02 41.32 11.44
CA LEU A 291 10.74 41.16 10.77
C LEU A 291 9.63 41.56 11.75
N LEU A 292 9.01 42.73 11.52
CA LEU A 292 7.94 43.25 12.36
C LEU A 292 6.62 42.50 12.08
N LYS A 293 6.03 41.90 13.11
CA LYS A 293 4.61 41.50 13.16
C LYS A 293 3.99 41.90 14.50
N PRO A 294 2.66 42.09 14.57
CA PRO A 294 2.02 42.90 15.62
C PRO A 294 1.95 42.26 17.02
N TYR A 295 2.52 41.07 17.24
CA TYR A 295 2.53 40.42 18.55
C TYR A 295 3.90 39.75 18.81
N GLY A 296 4.94 40.55 19.01
CA GLY A 296 6.26 40.12 19.54
C GLY A 296 7.41 40.04 18.53
N LEU A 297 8.62 40.39 18.99
CA LEU A 297 9.89 40.34 18.25
C LEU A 297 10.43 38.90 18.17
N LEU A 298 10.53 38.35 16.96
CA LEU A 298 11.23 37.10 16.68
C LEU A 298 12.57 37.44 16.00
N TYR A 299 13.71 37.11 16.61
CA TYR A 299 15.02 37.19 15.96
C TYR A 299 15.32 35.86 15.24
N ILE A 300 15.43 35.89 13.91
CA ILE A 300 15.91 34.76 13.12
C ILE A 300 17.39 35.02 12.81
N CYS A 301 18.29 34.27 13.44
CA CYS A 301 19.71 34.26 13.09
C CYS A 301 19.97 33.14 12.09
N ILE A 302 20.32 33.47 10.84
CA ILE A 302 20.76 32.48 9.85
C ILE A 302 22.29 32.37 9.92
N LEU A 303 22.79 31.19 10.26
CA LEU A 303 24.22 30.87 10.15
C LEU A 303 24.49 30.39 8.71
N THR A 304 24.98 31.27 7.84
CA THR A 304 25.37 30.88 6.47
C THR A 304 26.81 30.38 6.45
N LEU A 305 26.98 29.05 6.45
CA LEU A 305 28.25 28.39 6.11
C LEU A 305 28.43 28.37 4.59
N TYR A 306 29.34 29.19 4.07
CA TYR A 306 29.69 29.23 2.65
C TYR A 306 30.69 28.12 2.32
N HIS A 307 30.22 26.88 2.07
CA HIS A 307 30.68 26.03 0.96
C HIS A 307 29.96 24.66 0.89
N LYS A 308 29.16 24.48 -0.17
CA LYS A 308 28.76 23.23 -0.86
C LYS A 308 28.40 21.98 -0.02
N HIS A 309 27.14 21.84 0.37
CA HIS A 309 26.23 20.72 0.00
C HIS A 309 24.86 20.92 0.67
N ILE A 310 23.81 21.06 -0.15
CA ILE A 310 22.42 21.22 0.30
C ILE A 310 21.89 19.84 0.72
N THR A 311 21.46 19.71 1.98
CA THR A 311 20.54 18.64 2.39
C THR A 311 19.39 19.29 3.16
N LEU A 312 18.19 19.25 2.57
CA LEU A 312 16.94 19.72 3.18
C LEU A 312 16.54 18.79 4.33
N LEU A 313 16.63 19.26 5.57
CA LEU A 313 15.98 18.60 6.71
C LEU A 313 14.60 19.25 6.92
N ASN A 314 13.59 18.55 6.43
CA ASN A 314 12.18 18.89 6.56
C ASN A 314 11.69 18.40 7.93
N VAL A 315 11.56 19.30 8.92
CA VAL A 315 10.86 18.98 10.18
C VAL A 315 9.50 19.64 10.13
N SER A 316 8.52 18.84 9.70
CA SER A 316 7.10 19.13 9.87
C SER A 316 6.70 18.82 11.31
N GLN A 317 6.37 19.84 12.10
CA GLN A 317 5.46 19.69 13.23
C GLN A 317 4.29 20.64 13.03
N ARG A 318 3.15 20.06 12.63
CA ARG A 318 1.86 20.74 12.54
C ARG A 318 1.12 20.53 13.85
N TRP A 319 0.69 21.63 14.45
CA TRP A 319 -0.27 21.65 15.55
C TRP A 319 -1.70 21.60 14.98
N SER A 320 -2.41 20.51 15.29
CA SER A 320 -3.86 20.40 15.52
C SER A 320 -4.16 18.99 16.00
#